data_AF-D8F8H1-F1
#
_entry.id   AF-D8F8H1-F1
#
_cell.length_a   1.000
_cell.length_b   1.000
_cell.length_c   1.000
_cell.angle_alpha   90.00
_cell.angle_beta   90.00
_cell.angle_gamma   90.00
#
_symmetry.space_group_name_H-M   'P 1'
#
loop_
_entity.id
_entity.type
_entity.pdbx_description
1 polymer ?
#
loop_
_entity_poly.entity_id
_entity_poly.type
_entity_poly.pdbx_seq_one_letter_code
_entity_poly.pdbx_strand_id
1 'polypeptide(L)'
;MDPLTKTYVSLGLVVLALFLFWAAMGIFGKKDKPNPHARMILRLHRIGGYVFLVYFIWISWICLDLMGRLAEAGRGIDARGTVHGTLALMLLMILLLKLSFVRVYKKYRGYAPLLGMILSAGTLTLWGIAGLVFLFLV
;
A
#
# COMPACT_ATOMS: atom_id res chain seq x y z
N MET A 1 2.83 -2.65 -20.32
CA MET A 1 2.24 -3.85 -19.67
C MET A 1 0.79 -3.93 -20.06
N ASP A 2 0.35 -5.12 -20.46
CA ASP A 2 -1.06 -5.42 -20.68
C ASP A 2 -1.87 -5.33 -19.35
N PRO A 3 -3.20 -5.21 -19.42
CA PRO A 3 -4.05 -5.09 -18.23
C PRO A 3 -3.99 -6.29 -17.27
N LEU A 4 -3.82 -7.52 -17.77
CA LEU A 4 -3.76 -8.72 -16.91
C LEU A 4 -2.50 -8.70 -16.07
N THR A 5 -1.35 -8.38 -16.66
CA THR A 5 -0.09 -8.26 -15.93
C THR A 5 -0.18 -7.19 -14.84
N LYS A 6 -0.86 -6.06 -15.07
CA LYS A 6 -1.08 -5.04 -14.03
C LYS A 6 -1.93 -5.57 -12.87
N THR A 7 -2.97 -6.33 -13.16
CA THR A 7 -3.83 -6.94 -12.14
C THR A 7 -3.02 -7.92 -11.28
N TYR A 8 -2.24 -8.82 -11.87
CA TYR A 8 -1.40 -9.76 -11.13
C TYR A 8 -0.33 -9.05 -10.27
N VAL A 9 0.31 -8.01 -10.81
CA VAL A 9 1.27 -7.20 -10.06
C VAL A 9 0.59 -6.48 -8.88
N SER A 10 -0.60 -5.92 -9.09
CA SER A 10 -1.36 -5.27 -8.02
C SER A 10 -1.84 -6.25 -6.94
N LEU A 11 -2.09 -7.52 -7.29
CA LEU A 11 -2.46 -8.56 -6.33
C LEU A 11 -1.31 -8.83 -5.33
N GLY A 12 -0.07 -8.72 -5.79
CA GLY A 12 1.11 -8.80 -4.92
C GLY A 12 1.09 -7.73 -3.82
N LEU A 13 0.67 -6.50 -4.14
CA LEU A 13 0.51 -5.41 -3.15
C LEU A 13 -0.57 -5.74 -2.12
N VAL A 14 -1.69 -6.31 -2.56
CA VAL A 14 -2.79 -6.70 -1.67
C VAL A 14 -2.36 -7.80 -0.72
N VAL A 15 -1.75 -8.88 -1.23
CA VAL A 15 -1.25 -9.98 -0.41
C VAL A 15 -0.25 -9.47 0.62
N LEU A 16 0.65 -8.58 0.21
CA LEU A 16 1.64 -8.01 1.11
C LEU A 16 1.02 -7.07 2.16
N ALA A 17 0.03 -6.25 1.79
CA ALA A 17 -0.71 -5.42 2.73
C ALA A 17 -1.44 -6.26 3.78
N LEU A 18 -2.13 -7.32 3.35
CA LEU A 18 -2.83 -8.26 4.23
C LEU A 18 -1.86 -9.01 5.15
N PHE A 19 -0.72 -9.47 4.62
CA PHE A 19 0.33 -10.09 5.42
C PHE A 19 0.89 -9.14 6.48
N LEU A 20 1.18 -7.89 6.11
CA LEU A 20 1.68 -6.88 7.04
C LEU A 20 0.67 -6.50 8.11
N PHE A 21 -0.61 -6.39 7.72
CA PHE A 21 -1.72 -6.18 8.64
C PHE A 21 -1.85 -7.34 9.63
N TRP A 22 -1.91 -8.58 9.14
CA TRP A 22 -1.94 -9.78 9.95
C TRP A 22 -0.77 -9.85 10.93
N ALA A 23 0.46 -9.58 10.45
CA ALA A 23 1.65 -9.59 11.29
C ALA A 23 1.59 -8.51 12.39
N ALA A 24 1.07 -7.33 12.10
CA ALA A 24 0.89 -6.27 13.09
C ALA A 24 -0.19 -6.63 14.12
N MET A 25 -1.34 -7.13 13.68
CA MET A 25 -2.44 -7.55 14.56
C MET A 25 -2.06 -8.74 15.44
N GLY A 26 -1.23 -9.65 14.94
CA GLY A 26 -0.70 -10.77 15.70
C GLY A 26 0.20 -10.36 16.88
N ILE A 27 0.67 -9.11 16.90
CA ILE A 27 1.53 -8.55 17.96
C ILE A 27 0.80 -7.52 18.81
N PHE A 28 0.14 -6.55 18.17
CA PHE A 28 -0.47 -5.40 18.84
C PHE A 28 -1.98 -5.56 19.09
N GLY A 29 -2.62 -6.56 18.48
CA GLY A 29 -4.08 -6.74 18.52
C GLY A 29 -4.60 -7.56 19.71
N LYS A 30 -3.72 -8.18 20.51
CA LYS A 30 -4.11 -9.03 21.64
C LYS A 30 -3.54 -8.47 22.94
N LYS A 31 -4.38 -8.35 23.98
CA LYS A 31 -3.99 -7.77 25.28
C LYS A 31 -3.29 -8.77 26.20
N ASP A 32 -3.67 -10.06 26.15
CA ASP A 32 -3.46 -10.93 27.32
C ASP A 32 -2.37 -11.99 27.14
N LYS A 33 -1.80 -12.18 25.95
CA LYS A 33 -0.71 -13.14 25.72
C LYS A 33 0.31 -12.62 24.69
N PRO A 34 1.59 -12.43 25.07
CA PRO A 34 2.64 -12.14 24.12
C PRO A 34 2.78 -13.31 23.15
N ASN A 35 2.88 -13.02 21.85
CA ASN A 35 3.11 -14.05 20.84
C ASN A 35 4.51 -14.67 21.04
N PRO A 36 4.66 -16.00 21.20
CA PRO A 36 5.96 -16.64 21.44
C PRO A 36 6.97 -16.36 20.31
N HIS A 37 6.49 -16.07 19.10
CA HIS A 37 7.31 -15.74 17.94
C HIS A 37 7.35 -14.24 17.61
N ALA A 38 7.05 -13.37 18.58
CA ALA A 38 6.92 -11.93 18.37
C ALA A 38 8.14 -11.29 17.66
N ARG A 39 9.35 -11.72 18.05
CA ARG A 39 10.60 -11.23 17.44
C ARG A 39 10.69 -11.58 15.95
N MET A 40 10.32 -12.80 15.59
CA MET A 40 10.32 -13.26 14.19
C MET A 40 9.26 -12.52 13.39
N ILE A 41 8.03 -12.41 13.90
CA ILE A 41 6.93 -11.71 13.23
C ILE A 41 7.27 -10.23 12.99
N LEU A 42 7.89 -9.55 13.96
CA LEU A 42 8.33 -8.17 13.79
C LEU A 42 9.47 -8.02 12.76
N ARG A 43 10.38 -9.00 12.67
CA ARG A 43 11.39 -9.04 11.60
C ARG A 43 10.75 -9.22 10.23
N LEU A 44 9.83 -10.17 10.11
CA LEU A 44 9.09 -10.40 8.87
C LEU A 44 8.23 -9.18 8.48
N HIS A 45 7.55 -8.54 9.43
CA HIS A 45 6.81 -7.29 9.17
C HIS A 45 7.75 -6.17 8.70
N ARG A 46 8.97 -6.08 9.25
CA ARG A 46 9.96 -5.09 8.81
C ARG A 46 10.44 -5.36 7.39
N ILE A 47 10.82 -6.60 7.08
CA ILE A 47 11.27 -7.01 5.74
C ILE A 47 10.14 -6.81 4.74
N GLY A 48 8.96 -7.34 5.05
CA GLY A 48 7.76 -7.17 4.21
C GLY A 48 7.38 -5.71 4.02
N GLY A 49 7.58 -4.85 5.03
CA GLY A 49 7.34 -3.41 4.93
C GLY A 49 8.30 -2.71 3.95
N TYR A 50 9.56 -3.14 3.89
CA TYR A 50 10.50 -2.66 2.87
C TYR A 50 10.17 -3.17 1.49
N VAL A 51 9.82 -4.46 1.36
CA VAL A 51 9.33 -5.02 0.10
C VAL A 51 8.10 -4.24 -0.36
N PHE A 52 7.16 -3.93 0.55
CA PHE A 52 5.96 -3.17 0.23
C PHE A 52 6.29 -1.77 -0.27
N LEU A 53 7.21 -1.07 0.39
CA LEU A 53 7.65 0.27 -0.04
C LEU A 53 8.24 0.22 -1.45
N VAL A 54 9.20 -0.67 -1.70
CA VAL A 54 9.84 -0.81 -3.02
C VAL A 54 8.80 -1.16 -4.09
N TYR A 55 7.92 -2.10 -3.79
CA TYR A 55 6.89 -2.56 -4.70
C TYR A 55 5.84 -1.48 -4.99
N PHE A 56 5.46 -0.71 -3.97
CA PHE A 56 4.56 0.44 -4.09
C PHE A 56 5.16 1.54 -4.97
N ILE A 57 6.44 1.87 -4.79
CA ILE A 57 7.14 2.84 -5.64
C ILE A 57 7.19 2.34 -7.08
N TRP A 58 7.55 1.07 -7.29
CA TRP A 58 7.63 0.48 -8.61
C TRP A 58 6.30 0.50 -9.36
N ILE A 59 5.19 0.10 -8.72
CA ILE A 59 3.88 0.15 -9.37
C ILE A 59 3.43 1.59 -9.63
N SER A 60 3.76 2.51 -8.72
CA SER A 60 3.42 3.93 -8.89
C SER A 60 4.13 4.51 -10.11
N TRP A 61 5.40 4.14 -10.32
CA TRP A 61 6.14 4.50 -11.52
C TRP A 61 5.49 3.97 -12.81
N ILE A 62 5.05 2.70 -12.82
CA ILE A 62 4.32 2.11 -13.96
C ILE A 62 3.01 2.87 -14.24
N CYS A 63 2.29 3.30 -13.19
CA CYS A 63 1.07 4.09 -13.35
C CYS A 63 1.36 5.49 -13.92
N LEU A 64 2.44 6.14 -13.49
CA LEU A 64 2.85 7.44 -14.02
C LEU A 64 3.30 7.36 -15.49
N ASP A 65 4.08 6.34 -15.86
CA ASP A 65 4.45 6.07 -17.25
C ASP A 65 3.21 5.91 -18.14
N LEU A 66 2.22 5.15 -17.68
CA LEU A 66 0.95 4.99 -18.39
C LEU A 66 0.22 6.32 -18.59
N MET A 67 0.18 7.17 -17.56
CA MET A 67 -0.45 8.48 -17.68
C MET A 67 0.28 9.39 -18.66
N GLY A 68 1.61 9.36 -18.68
CA GLY A 68 2.42 10.08 -19.68
C GLY A 68 2.08 9.64 -21.11
N ARG A 69 2.05 8.33 -21.35
CA ARG A 69 1.69 7.77 -22.67
C ARG A 69 0.26 8.07 -23.10
N LEU A 70 -0.68 8.12 -22.15
CA LEU A 70 -2.06 8.53 -22.43
C LEU A 70 -2.13 10.01 -22.83
N ALA A 71 -1.40 10.87 -22.11
CA ALA A 71 -1.32 12.29 -22.43
C ALA A 71 -0.72 12.54 -23.83
N GLU A 72 0.35 11.83 -24.20
CA GLU A 72 0.95 11.88 -25.54
C GLU A 72 -0.02 11.44 -26.63
N ALA A 73 -0.90 10.48 -26.34
CA ALA A 73 -1.95 10.03 -27.25
C ALA A 73 -3.18 10.98 -27.31
N GLY A 74 -3.08 12.18 -26.72
CA GLY A 74 -4.16 13.17 -26.67
C GLY A 74 -5.29 12.80 -25.70
N ARG A 75 -5.11 11.78 -24.85
CA ARG A 75 -6.08 11.39 -23.82
C ARG A 75 -5.76 12.20 -22.55
N GLY A 76 -6.60 13.18 -22.24
CA GLY A 76 -6.50 13.90 -20.97
C GLY A 76 -6.69 13.00 -19.74
N ILE A 77 -6.28 13.49 -18.57
CA ILE A 77 -6.53 12.81 -17.30
C ILE A 77 -8.04 12.85 -17.02
N ASP A 78 -8.67 11.68 -16.95
CA ASP A 78 -10.07 11.58 -16.55
C ASP A 78 -10.21 11.63 -15.02
N ALA A 79 -11.44 11.89 -14.54
CA ALA A 79 -11.73 11.98 -13.11
C ALA A 79 -11.29 10.71 -12.34
N ARG A 80 -11.31 9.55 -13.01
CA ARG A 80 -10.95 8.26 -12.44
C ARG A 80 -9.44 8.17 -12.18
N GLY A 81 -8.63 8.56 -13.17
CA GLY A 81 -7.19 8.68 -13.02
C GLY A 81 -6.80 9.66 -11.92
N THR A 82 -7.48 10.80 -11.83
CA THR A 82 -7.25 11.79 -10.76
C THR A 82 -7.56 11.22 -9.37
N VAL A 83 -8.71 10.58 -9.18
CA VAL A 83 -9.10 9.98 -7.89
C VAL A 83 -8.14 8.86 -7.49
N HIS A 84 -7.82 7.96 -8.42
CA HIS A 84 -6.89 6.86 -8.16
C HIS A 84 -5.48 7.38 -7.82
N GLY A 85 -4.95 8.32 -8.60
CA GLY A 85 -3.64 8.92 -8.36
C GLY A 85 -3.57 9.68 -7.03
N THR A 86 -4.62 10.44 -6.69
CA THR A 86 -4.70 11.16 -5.40
C THR A 86 -4.69 10.19 -4.22
N LEU A 87 -5.46 9.11 -4.29
CA LEU A 87 -5.49 8.10 -3.24
C LEU A 87 -4.13 7.39 -3.10
N ALA A 88 -3.48 7.06 -4.21
CA ALA A 88 -2.12 6.49 -4.19
C ALA A 88 -1.11 7.44 -3.51
N LEU A 89 -1.15 8.74 -3.84
CA LEU A 89 -0.27 9.73 -3.23
C LEU A 89 -0.54 9.87 -1.72
N MET A 90 -1.80 9.88 -1.30
CA MET A 90 -2.15 9.88 0.13
C MET A 90 -1.56 8.67 0.85
N LEU A 91 -1.64 7.46 0.28
CA LEU A 91 -1.04 6.27 0.88
C LEU A 91 0.48 6.37 0.96
N LEU A 92 1.14 6.92 -0.06
CA LEU A 92 2.58 7.17 -0.02
C LEU A 92 2.95 8.10 1.14
N MET A 93 2.21 9.20 1.31
CA MET A 93 2.44 10.15 2.40
C MET A 93 2.23 9.50 3.77
N ILE A 94 1.20 8.66 3.94
CA ILE A 94 0.97 7.92 5.19
C ILE A 94 2.09 6.91 5.45
N LEU A 95 2.62 6.26 4.41
CA LEU A 95 3.74 5.33 4.52
C LEU A 95 5.01 6.03 4.97
N LEU A 96 5.33 7.19 4.38
CA LEU A 96 6.46 8.01 4.78
C LEU A 96 6.31 8.56 6.21
N LEU A 97 5.08 8.93 6.59
CA LEU A 97 4.77 9.37 7.96
C LEU A 97 4.98 8.23 8.97
N LYS A 98 4.48 7.02 8.66
CA LYS A 98 4.70 5.83 9.48
C LYS A 98 6.20 5.55 9.66
N LEU A 99 6.98 5.60 8.59
CA LEU A 99 8.43 5.41 8.65
C LEU A 99 9.11 6.48 9.51
N SER A 100 8.68 7.73 9.36
CA SER A 100 9.17 8.87 10.16
C SER A 100 8.88 8.68 11.65
N PHE A 101 7.68 8.22 12.04
CA PHE A 101 7.34 7.95 13.45
C PHE A 101 8.18 6.83 14.05
N VAL A 102 8.47 5.79 13.26
CA VAL A 102 9.28 4.65 13.73
C VAL A 102 10.77 5.03 13.86
N ARG A 103 11.29 5.80 12.90
CA ARG A 103 12.74 6.09 12.76
C ARG A 103 13.18 7.39 13.42
N VAL A 104 12.47 8.48 13.16
CA VAL A 104 12.87 9.85 13.52
C VAL A 104 12.10 10.31 14.76
N TYR A 105 10.78 10.33 14.71
CA TYR A 105 9.91 10.91 15.74
C TYR A 105 9.42 9.86 16.74
N LYS A 106 10.36 9.28 17.51
CA LYS A 106 10.10 8.13 18.39
C LYS A 106 8.95 8.34 19.41
N LYS A 107 8.66 9.60 19.80
CA LYS A 107 7.52 9.97 20.66
C LYS A 107 6.17 9.53 20.07
N TYR A 108 6.04 9.50 18.75
CA TYR A 108 4.80 9.14 18.05
C TYR A 108 4.71 7.66 17.66
N ARG A 109 5.63 6.81 18.13
CA ARG A 109 5.62 5.35 17.84
C ARG A 109 4.31 4.67 18.22
N GLY A 110 3.62 5.16 19.25
CA GLY A 110 2.30 4.63 19.65
C GLY A 110 1.24 4.73 18.55
N TYR A 111 1.36 5.66 17.59
CA TYR A 111 0.45 5.82 16.47
C TYR A 111 0.83 4.97 15.24
N ALA A 112 2.01 4.34 15.22
CA ALA A 112 2.46 3.54 14.07
C ALA A 112 1.52 2.36 13.72
N PRO A 113 0.89 1.65 14.68
CA PRO A 113 -0.12 0.64 14.37
C PRO A 113 -1.34 1.21 13.65
N LEU A 114 -1.86 2.36 14.09
CA LEU A 114 -2.99 3.03 13.44
C LEU A 114 -2.66 3.40 11.98
N LEU A 115 -1.50 3.99 11.74
CA LEU A 115 -1.05 4.30 10.37
C LEU A 115 -0.90 3.02 9.52
N GLY A 116 -0.46 1.91 10.13
CA GLY A 116 -0.41 0.61 9.46
C GLY A 116 -1.80 0.07 9.06
N MET A 117 -2.81 0.24 9.92
CA MET A 117 -4.18 -0.14 9.61
C MET A 117 -4.75 0.71 8.47
N ILE A 118 -4.55 2.03 8.53
CA ILE A 118 -4.99 2.97 7.48
C ILE A 118 -4.31 2.61 6.15
N LEU A 119 -3.01 2.31 6.14
CA LEU A 119 -2.30 1.89 4.93
C LEU A 119 -2.87 0.60 4.35
N SER A 120 -3.17 -0.38 5.20
CA SER A 120 -3.67 -1.68 4.74
C SER A 120 -5.07 -1.55 4.15
N ALA A 121 -5.97 -0.87 4.88
CA ALA A 121 -7.32 -0.59 4.43
C ALA A 121 -7.31 0.27 3.15
N GLY A 122 -6.51 1.33 3.13
CA GLY A 122 -6.39 2.20 1.98
C GLY A 122 -5.79 1.50 0.75
N THR A 123 -4.85 0.57 0.92
CA THR A 123 -4.33 -0.26 -0.19
C THR A 123 -5.42 -1.15 -0.77
N LEU A 124 -6.25 -1.78 0.08
CA LEU A 124 -7.41 -2.55 -0.36
C LEU A 124 -8.44 -1.67 -1.08
N THR A 125 -8.70 -0.47 -0.58
CA THR A 125 -9.60 0.50 -1.22
C THR A 125 -9.05 0.95 -2.58
N LEU A 126 -7.76 1.29 -2.66
CA LEU A 126 -7.12 1.71 -3.91
C LEU A 126 -7.17 0.60 -4.95
N TRP A 127 -6.87 -0.63 -4.54
CA TRP A 127 -6.96 -1.82 -5.40
C TRP A 127 -8.40 -2.12 -5.82
N GLY A 128 -9.37 -2.04 -4.89
CA GLY A 128 -10.78 -2.26 -5.18
C GLY A 128 -11.36 -1.23 -6.14
N ILE A 129 -11.03 0.05 -5.95
CA ILE A 129 -11.38 1.11 -6.90
C ILE A 129 -10.74 0.83 -8.26
N ALA A 130 -9.46 0.44 -8.31
CA ALA A 130 -8.82 0.09 -9.58
C ALA A 130 -9.51 -1.10 -10.28
N GLY A 131 -9.85 -2.16 -9.55
CA GLY A 131 -10.58 -3.30 -10.09
C GLY A 131 -11.98 -2.92 -10.59
N LEU A 132 -12.76 -2.18 -9.79
CA LEU A 132 -14.10 -1.73 -10.18
C LEU A 132 -14.06 -0.77 -11.38
N VAL A 133 -13.07 0.11 -11.43
CA VAL A 133 -12.93 1.12 -12.49
C VAL A 133 -12.35 0.55 -13.78
N PHE A 134 -11.42 -0.41 -13.72
CA PHE A 134 -10.67 -0.88 -14.89
C PHE A 134 -10.99 -2.31 -15.34
N LEU A 135 -11.63 -3.16 -14.52
CA LEU A 135 -12.00 -4.54 -14.88
C LEU A 135 -13.50 -4.74 -15.16
N PHE A 136 -14.40 -3.97 -14.55
CA PHE A 136 -15.86 -4.15 -14.68
C PHE A 136 -16.56 -3.16 -15.62
N LEU A 137 -15.84 -2.19 -16.19
CA LEU A 137 -16.37 -1.16 -17.11
C LEU A 137 -15.67 -1.19 -18.48
N VAL A 138 -15.14 -2.35 -18.87
CA VAL A 138 -14.68 -2.64 -20.24
C VAL A 138 -15.72 -3.51 -20.92
#